data_AF-A0A926HDH2-F1
#
_entry.id   AF-A0A926HDH2-F1
#
_cell.length_a   1.000
_cell.length_b   1.000
_cell.length_c   1.000
_cell.angle_alpha   90.00
_cell.angle_beta   90.00
_cell.angle_gamma   90.00
#
_symmetry.space_group_name_H-M   'P 1'
#
loop_
_entity.id
_entity.type
_entity.pdbx_description
1 polymer ?
#
loop_
_entity_poly.entity_id
_entity_poly.type
_entity_poly.pdbx_seq_one_letter_code
_entity_poly.pdbx_strand_id
1 'polypeptide(L)' 'MWVSKTTVRPLRMEMITNMPAALQLHDVELRPRDTLIGLEELWGTSLHVSGLRLSNAEGWSKYADR' A
#
# COMPACT_ATOMS: atom_id res chain seq x y z
N MET A 1 2.80 -9.05 6.80
CA MET A 1 3.84 -8.06 7.15
C MET A 1 5.03 -8.81 7.73
N TRP A 2 6.21 -8.70 7.12
CA TRP A 2 7.42 -9.32 7.67
C TRP A 2 8.10 -8.29 8.57
N VAL A 3 8.00 -8.53 9.88
CA VAL A 3 8.61 -7.68 10.90
C VAL A 3 9.82 -8.43 11.45
N SER A 4 10.99 -7.81 11.40
CA SER A 4 12.17 -8.36 12.05
C SER A 4 11.91 -8.51 13.55
N LYS A 5 12.28 -9.66 14.10
CA LYS A 5 12.22 -9.91 15.56
C LYS A 5 13.37 -9.24 16.31
N THR A 6 14.32 -8.64 15.60
CA THR A 6 15.51 -8.00 16.14
C THR A 6 15.67 -6.60 15.57
N THR A 7 16.40 -5.74 16.30
CA THR A 7 16.72 -4.39 15.84
C THR A 7 17.54 -4.45 14.56
N VAL A 8 17.11 -3.70 13.53
CA VAL A 8 17.81 -3.61 12.25
C VAL A 8 18.41 -2.21 12.10
N ARG A 9 19.65 -2.12 11.62
CA ARG A 9 20.28 -0.84 11.25
C ARG A 9 20.25 -0.70 9.72
N PRO A 10 19.73 0.41 9.16
CA PRO A 10 19.80 0.67 7.73
C PRO A 10 21.26 0.72 7.27
N LEU A 11 21.57 0.05 6.16
CA LEU A 11 22.92 0.11 5.56
C LEU A 11 23.17 1.41 4.80
N ARG A 12 22.10 2.04 4.29
CA ARG A 12 22.14 3.24 3.47
C ARG A 12 20.81 3.99 3.55
N MET A 13 20.88 5.31 3.40
CA MET A 13 19.72 6.17 3.17
C MET A 13 19.99 7.06 1.96
N GLU A 14 19.02 7.16 1.07
CA GLU A 14 19.05 8.06 -0.08
C GLU A 14 17.94 9.09 0.04
N MET A 15 18.24 10.33 -0.31
CA MET A 15 17.24 11.38 -0.42
C MET A 15 16.61 11.35 -1.81
N ILE A 16 15.28 11.22 -1.87
CA ILE A 16 14.52 11.34 -3.11
C ILE A 16 13.99 12.77 -3.18
N THR A 17 14.58 13.58 -4.07
CA THR A 17 14.19 14.99 -4.25
C THR A 17 13.04 15.16 -5.25
N ASN A 18 12.87 14.20 -6.16
CA ASN A 18 11.80 14.18 -7.14
C ASN A 18 11.10 12.81 -7.11
N MET A 19 10.05 12.72 -6.27
CA MET A 19 9.30 11.48 -6.08
C MET A 19 8.63 10.99 -7.37
N PRO A 20 7.94 11.82 -8.18
CA PRO A 20 7.36 11.37 -9.44
C PRO A 20 8.37 10.72 -10.40
N ALA A 21 9.55 11.32 -10.58
CA ALA A 21 10.57 10.77 -11.47
C ALA A 21 11.13 9.43 -10.94
N ALA A 22 11.31 9.32 -9.62
CA ALA A 22 11.76 8.07 -9.01
C ALA A 22 10.74 6.94 -9.18
N LEU A 23 9.44 7.24 -9.03
CA LEU A 23 8.37 6.26 -9.26
C LEU A 23 8.34 5.81 -10.72
N GLN A 24 8.46 6.75 -11.67
CA GLN A 24 8.46 6.43 -13.10
C GLN A 24 9.67 5.58 -13.52
N LEU A 25 10.85 5.83 -12.94
CA LEU A 25 12.05 5.01 -13.16
C LEU A 25 11.83 3.54 -12.78
N HIS A 26 10.95 3.27 -11.82
CA HIS A 26 10.64 1.94 -11.32
C HIS A 26 9.33 1.35 -11.87
N ASP A 27 8.70 2.00 -12.86
CA ASP A 27 7.38 1.63 -13.39
C ASP A 27 6.30 1.52 -12.29
N VAL A 28 6.40 2.40 -11.29
CA VAL A 28 5.44 2.52 -10.19
C VAL A 28 4.54 3.71 -10.44
N GLU A 29 3.23 3.51 -10.25
CA GLU A 29 2.23 4.56 -10.41
C GLU A 29 1.69 5.04 -9.06
N LEU A 30 1.52 6.36 -8.93
CA LEU A 30 0.82 6.98 -7.81
C LEU A 30 -0.53 7.53 -8.27
N ARG A 31 -1.62 6.91 -7.82
CA ARG A 31 -2.99 7.38 -8.07
C ARG A 31 -3.62 7.89 -6.78
N PRO A 32 -4.01 9.17 -6.70
CA PRO A 32 -4.84 9.62 -5.60
C PRO A 32 -6.22 8.95 -5.70
N ARG A 33 -6.72 8.47 -4.57
CA ARG A 33 -8.03 7.83 -4.44
C ARG A 33 -8.70 8.35 -3.17
N ASP A 34 -9.92 8.84 -3.31
CA ASP A 34 -10.71 9.30 -2.17
C ASP A 34 -11.33 8.13 -1.40
N THR A 35 -11.58 7.02 -2.08
CA THR A 35 -12.16 5.80 -1.52
C THR A 35 -11.35 4.57 -1.91
N LEU A 36 -11.51 3.50 -1.13
CA LEU A 36 -10.93 2.18 -1.40
C LEU A 36 -11.91 1.26 -2.15
N ILE A 37 -13.08 1.75 -2.56
CA ILE A 37 -14.08 0.98 -3.33
C ILE A 37 -13.45 0.46 -4.63
N GLY A 38 -13.68 -0.81 -4.95
CA GLY A 38 -13.12 -1.51 -6.11
C GLY A 38 -11.72 -2.11 -5.88
N LEU A 39 -11.18 -2.03 -4.67
CA LEU A 39 -9.91 -2.65 -4.28
C LEU A 39 -10.10 -3.84 -3.31
N GLU A 40 -11.34 -4.24 -3.03
CA GLU A 40 -11.70 -5.30 -2.09
C GLU A 40 -11.02 -6.63 -2.44
N GLU A 41 -10.96 -6.95 -3.74
CA GLU A 41 -10.41 -8.20 -4.24
C GLU A 41 -8.91 -8.36 -3.93
N LEU A 42 -8.18 -7.26 -3.70
CA LEU A 42 -6.75 -7.32 -3.38
C LEU A 42 -6.47 -8.10 -2.09
N TRP A 43 -7.43 -8.15 -1.16
CA TRP A 43 -7.32 -8.94 0.09
C TRP A 43 -7.35 -10.45 -0.15
N GLY A 44 -7.82 -10.89 -1.32
CA GLY A 44 -7.77 -12.29 -1.74
C GLY A 44 -6.48 -12.69 -2.46
N THR A 45 -5.54 -11.76 -2.67
CA THR A 45 -4.30 -12.00 -3.43
C THR A 45 -3.07 -12.09 -2.52
N SER A 46 -1.93 -12.50 -3.08
CA SER A 46 -0.62 -12.36 -2.41
C SER A 46 -0.04 -10.95 -2.52
N LEU A 47 -0.74 -10.01 -3.18
CA LEU A 47 -0.28 -8.64 -3.31
C LEU A 47 -0.22 -7.98 -1.93
N HIS A 48 0.93 -7.38 -1.62
CA HIS A 48 1.07 -6.70 -0.36
C HIS A 48 0.38 -5.33 -0.41
N VAL A 49 -0.64 -5.16 0.42
CA VAL A 49 -1.35 -3.89 0.59
C VAL A 49 -1.07 -3.36 2.01
N SER A 50 -0.47 -2.18 2.13
CA SER A 50 -0.12 -1.57 3.42
C SER A 50 -0.31 -0.05 3.42
N GLY A 51 -0.32 0.55 4.61
CA GLY A 51 -0.49 2.00 4.78
C GLY A 51 -1.89 2.52 4.48
N LEU A 52 -2.88 1.64 4.33
CA LEU A 52 -4.24 2.05 4.00
C LEU A 52 -5.05 2.50 5.22
N ARG A 53 -5.76 3.62 5.06
CA ARG A 53 -6.78 4.04 6.00
C ARG A 53 -8.08 3.32 5.69
N LEU A 54 -8.43 2.33 6.51
CA LEU A 54 -9.68 1.56 6.35
C LEU A 54 -10.93 2.41 6.53
N SER A 55 -10.84 3.63 7.09
CA SER A 55 -11.94 4.60 7.04
C SER A 55 -12.37 4.94 5.62
N ASN A 56 -11.45 4.87 4.65
CA ASN A 56 -11.76 5.13 3.24
C ASN A 56 -12.36 3.89 2.54
N ALA A 57 -12.49 2.77 3.24
CA ALA A 57 -13.19 1.57 2.78
C ALA A 57 -14.69 1.58 3.12
N GLU A 58 -15.24 2.75 3.47
CA GLU A 58 -16.68 2.91 3.64
C GLU A 58 -17.40 2.54 2.32
N GLY A 59 -18.33 1.58 2.39
CA GLY A 59 -18.99 0.99 1.21
C GLY A 59 -18.50 -0.41 0.86
N TRP A 60 -17.38 -0.88 1.44
CA TRP A 60 -17.06 -2.30 1.40
C TRP A 60 -18.16 -3.05 2.15
N SER A 61 -18.93 -3.85 1.42
CA SER A 61 -20.01 -4.67 1.99
C SER A 61 -19.38 -5.67 2.93
N LYS A 62 -19.31 -5.32 4.20
CA LYS A 62 -18.82 -6.19 5.27
C LYS A 62 -19.72 -7.43 5.26
N TYR A 63 -19.22 -8.57 4.81
CA TYR A 63 -19.82 -9.90 5.02
C TYR A 63 -21.19 -10.15 4.35
N ALA A 64 -21.26 -10.19 3.01
CA ALA A 64 -22.49 -10.59 2.31
C ALA A 64 -22.86 -12.09 2.46
N ASP A 65 -21.99 -12.93 3.02
CA ASP A 65 -22.29 -14.29 3.51
C ASP A 65 -21.00 -14.92 4.06
N ARG A 66 -20.65 -14.71 5.33
CA ARG A 66 -19.77 -15.60 6.13
C ARG A 66 -19.99 -15.38 7.62
#